data_AF-A0A2N6C816-F1
#
_entry.id   AF-A0A2N6C816-F1
#
_cell.length_a   1.000
_cell.length_b   1.000
_cell.length_c   1.000
_cell.angle_alpha   90.00
_cell.angle_beta   90.00
_cell.angle_gamma   90.00
#
_symmetry.space_group_name_H-M   'P 1'
#
loop_
_entity.id
_entity.type
_entity.pdbx_description
1 polymer ?
#
loop_
_entity_poly.entity_id
_entity_poly.type
_entity_poly.pdbx_seq_one_letter_code
_entity_poly.pdbx_strand_id
1 'polypeptide(L)'
;MNKDIQITIKNKDDIAVISITGDVTAKSKKLICDAYQSDIVASSPKILLNFDKSCYIDSDCRTTLIDIAVEGCKKGQKINVCGLSNHFQKIIDMVGLTNCIFVFSSEEAALTDLSNNS
;
A
#
# COMPACT_ATOMS: atom_id res chain seq x y z
N MET A 1 22.60 -8.09 3.46
CA MET A 1 21.62 -9.16 3.76
C MET A 1 20.25 -8.59 3.45
N ASN A 2 19.45 -9.25 2.61
CA ASN A 2 18.06 -8.82 2.40
C ASN A 2 17.25 -9.23 3.62
N LYS A 3 16.36 -8.36 4.10
CA LYS A 3 15.38 -8.69 5.14
C LYS A 3 14.26 -9.52 4.52
N ASP A 4 13.93 -10.65 5.15
CA ASP A 4 12.78 -11.46 4.73
C ASP A 4 11.50 -10.63 4.74
N ILE A 5 10.75 -10.71 3.65
CA ILE A 5 9.49 -9.99 3.54
C ILE A 5 8.43 -10.68 4.40
N GLN A 6 7.66 -9.87 5.14
CA GLN A 6 6.45 -10.33 5.80
C GLN A 6 5.29 -9.43 5.37
N ILE A 7 4.17 -10.05 5.01
CA ILE A 7 2.95 -9.37 4.66
C ILE A 7 1.85 -9.87 5.59
N THR A 8 1.17 -8.94 6.25
CA THR A 8 0.00 -9.26 7.07
C THR A 8 -1.18 -8.42 6.60
N ILE A 9 -2.36 -9.01 6.64
CA ILE A 9 -3.60 -8.36 6.25
C ILE A 9 -4.51 -8.36 7.47
N LYS A 10 -5.00 -7.19 7.84
CA LYS A 10 -5.98 -7.02 8.90
C LYS A 10 -7.17 -6.26 8.33
N ASN A 11 -8.37 -6.68 8.69
CA ASN A 11 -9.55 -5.88 8.44
C ASN A 11 -9.83 -5.03 9.69
N LYS A 12 -10.11 -3.75 9.47
CA LYS A 12 -10.54 -2.80 10.50
C LYS A 12 -11.76 -2.07 9.94
N ASP A 13 -12.95 -2.52 10.33
CA ASP A 13 -14.23 -2.04 9.80
C ASP A 13 -14.30 -2.19 8.27
N ASP A 14 -14.43 -1.10 7.52
CA ASP A 14 -14.44 -1.07 6.06
C ASP A 14 -13.05 -0.87 5.43
N ILE A 15 -11.99 -0.95 6.24
CA ILE A 15 -10.60 -0.72 5.84
C ILE A 15 -9.81 -2.04 5.87
N ALA A 16 -9.23 -2.41 4.73
CA ALA A 16 -8.20 -3.45 4.67
C ALA A 16 -6.81 -2.84 4.90
N VAL A 17 -6.15 -3.22 5.99
CA VAL A 17 -4.78 -2.81 6.31
C VAL A 17 -3.81 -3.91 5.87
N ILE A 18 -2.97 -3.60 4.88
CA ILE A 18 -1.88 -4.46 4.40
C ILE A 18 -0.57 -3.92 4.98
N SER A 19 0.01 -4.62 5.94
CA SER A 19 1.31 -4.26 6.52
C SER A 19 2.42 -5.05 5.84
N ILE A 20 3.41 -4.34 5.30
CA ILE A 20 4.55 -4.87 4.55
C ILE A 20 5.84 -4.50 5.28
N THR A 21 6.58 -5.51 5.73
CA THR A 21 7.88 -5.33 6.38
C THR A 21 8.94 -6.17 5.68
N GLY A 22 10.21 -5.80 5.82
CA GLY A 22 11.32 -6.43 5.10
C GLY A 22 11.59 -5.81 3.74
N ASP A 23 12.36 -6.48 2.88
CA ASP A 23 12.75 -5.91 1.58
C ASP A 23 11.79 -6.34 0.47
N VAL A 24 11.27 -5.35 -0.25
CA VAL A 24 10.37 -5.52 -1.39
C VAL A 24 11.21 -5.61 -2.66
N THR A 25 11.32 -6.82 -3.18
CA THR A 25 12.14 -7.15 -4.36
C THR A 25 11.34 -7.99 -5.35
N ALA A 26 11.87 -8.24 -6.55
CA ALA A 26 11.20 -9.09 -7.55
C ALA A 26 10.65 -10.42 -6.99
N LYS A 27 11.30 -11.01 -5.96
CA LYS A 27 10.85 -12.24 -5.28
C LYS A 27 9.56 -12.06 -4.47
N SER A 28 9.33 -10.87 -3.91
CA SER A 28 8.14 -10.57 -3.12
C SER A 28 6.94 -10.14 -3.95
N LYS A 29 7.13 -9.87 -5.25
CA LYS A 29 6.06 -9.44 -6.16
C LYS A 29 4.82 -10.32 -6.07
N LYS A 30 5.00 -11.65 -6.12
CA LYS A 30 3.89 -12.60 -6.04
C LYS A 30 3.13 -12.46 -4.71
N LEU A 31 3.84 -12.37 -3.58
CA LEU A 31 3.24 -12.24 -2.26
C LEU A 31 2.41 -10.95 -2.12
N ILE A 32 2.89 -9.84 -2.70
CA ILE A 32 2.19 -8.55 -2.67
C ILE A 32 0.91 -8.62 -3.53
N CYS A 33 0.99 -9.21 -4.73
CA CYS A 33 -0.17 -9.41 -5.59
C CYS A 33 -1.21 -10.34 -4.93
N ASP A 34 -0.77 -11.48 -4.38
CA ASP A 34 -1.65 -12.42 -3.67
C ASP A 34 -2.35 -11.74 -2.49
N ALA A 35 -1.63 -10.90 -1.74
CA ALA A 35 -2.20 -10.16 -0.62
C ALA A 35 -3.27 -9.15 -1.07
N TYR A 36 -3.00 -8.38 -2.13
CA TYR A 36 -3.98 -7.45 -2.70
C TYR A 36 -5.20 -8.16 -3.29
N GLN A 37 -5.04 -9.37 -3.81
CA GLN A 37 -6.13 -10.20 -4.33
C GLN A 37 -6.89 -10.99 -3.26
N SER A 38 -6.50 -10.89 -1.98
CA SER A 38 -7.20 -11.58 -0.90
C SER A 38 -8.67 -11.11 -0.79
N ASP A 39 -9.53 -12.01 -0.32
CA ASP A 39 -10.97 -11.72 -0.16
C ASP A 39 -11.23 -10.51 0.76
N ILE A 40 -10.37 -10.32 1.78
CA ILE A 40 -10.44 -9.17 2.68
C ILE A 40 -10.24 -7.86 1.92
N VAL A 41 -9.22 -7.80 1.06
CA VAL A 41 -8.91 -6.57 0.30
C VAL A 41 -9.94 -6.37 -0.81
N ALA A 42 -10.34 -7.45 -1.48
CA ALA A 42 -11.34 -7.40 -2.56
C ALA A 42 -12.72 -6.93 -2.08
N SER A 43 -13.09 -7.22 -0.82
CA SER A 43 -14.35 -6.78 -0.22
C SER A 43 -14.28 -5.42 0.49
N SER A 44 -13.09 -4.84 0.63
CA SER A 44 -12.90 -3.57 1.36
C SER A 44 -12.90 -2.37 0.40
N PRO A 45 -13.76 -1.36 0.60
CA PRO A 45 -13.75 -0.13 -0.21
C PRO A 45 -12.56 0.78 0.11
N LYS A 46 -11.92 0.59 1.27
CA LYS A 46 -10.79 1.38 1.72
C LYS A 46 -9.61 0.45 2.00
N ILE A 47 -8.42 0.89 1.60
CA ILE A 47 -7.18 0.12 1.76
C ILE A 47 -6.12 1.01 2.38
N LEU A 48 -5.42 0.51 3.39
CA LEU A 48 -4.20 1.09 3.89
C LEU A 48 -3.01 0.19 3.55
N LEU A 49 -2.07 0.69 2.75
CA LEU A 49 -0.77 0.07 2.55
C LEU A 49 0.23 0.66 3.55
N ASN A 50 0.59 -0.12 4.56
CA ASN A 50 1.51 0.30 5.62
C ASN A 50 2.88 -0.37 5.42
N PHE A 51 3.88 0.42 5.02
CA PHE A 51 5.25 -0.06 4.85
C PHE A 51 6.11 0.27 6.07
N ASP A 52 7.10 -0.56 6.33
CA ASP A 52 8.17 -0.17 7.24
C ASP A 52 9.08 0.88 6.60
N LYS A 53 9.44 1.95 7.32
CA LYS A 53 10.31 3.03 6.79
C LYS A 53 11.70 2.55 6.39
N SER A 54 12.16 1.41 6.93
CA SER A 54 13.42 0.79 6.60
C SER A 54 13.32 -0.27 5.50
N CYS A 55 12.14 -0.44 4.90
CA CYS A 55 11.89 -1.29 3.75
C CYS A 55 12.66 -0.77 2.52
N TYR A 56 13.54 -1.61 1.98
CA TYR A 56 14.11 -1.37 0.66
C TYR A 56 13.10 -1.82 -0.40
N ILE A 57 12.82 -0.97 -1.39
CA ILE A 57 11.92 -1.29 -2.51
C ILE A 57 12.74 -1.16 -3.80
N ASP A 58 12.91 -2.27 -4.53
CA ASP A 58 13.59 -2.24 -5.83
C ASP A 58 12.76 -1.50 -6.89
N SER A 59 13.39 -1.12 -8.00
CA SER A 59 12.73 -0.36 -9.06
C SER A 59 11.54 -1.09 -9.71
N ASP A 60 11.60 -2.41 -9.81
CA ASP A 60 10.62 -3.23 -10.53
C ASP A 60 9.35 -3.44 -9.68
N CYS A 61 9.51 -3.56 -8.37
CA CYS A 61 8.42 -3.65 -7.42
C CYS A 61 7.69 -2.33 -7.24
N ARG A 62 8.37 -1.18 -7.33
CA ARG A 62 7.67 0.12 -7.33
C ARG A 62 6.62 0.20 -8.41
N THR A 63 6.93 -0.27 -9.64
CA THR A 63 5.97 -0.30 -10.74
C THR A 63 4.78 -1.19 -10.39
N THR A 64 5.03 -2.36 -9.80
CA THR A 64 3.95 -3.26 -9.38
C THR A 64 3.06 -2.64 -8.30
N LEU A 65 3.64 -1.92 -7.34
CA LEU A 65 2.87 -1.21 -6.31
C LEU A 65 2.01 -0.09 -6.91
N ILE A 66 2.55 0.63 -7.90
CA ILE A 66 1.79 1.63 -8.65
C ILE A 66 0.65 0.95 -9.41
N ASP A 67 0.90 -0.16 -10.10
CA ASP A 67 -0.12 -0.91 -10.85
C ASP A 67 -1.28 -1.36 -9.94
N ILE A 68 -0.97 -1.91 -8.76
CA ILE A 68 -1.96 -2.28 -7.74
C ILE A 68 -2.79 -1.07 -7.31
N ALA A 69 -2.12 0.05 -7.08
CA ALA A 69 -2.80 1.24 -6.60
C ALA A 69 -3.68 1.88 -7.69
N VAL A 70 -3.23 1.86 -8.95
CA VAL A 70 -4.04 2.22 -10.14
C VAL A 70 -5.24 1.28 -10.27
N GLU A 71 -5.06 -0.02 -10.07
CA GLU A 71 -6.13 -1.00 -10.16
C GLU A 71 -7.21 -0.76 -9.09
N GLY A 72 -6.82 -0.55 -7.83
CA GLY A 72 -7.79 -0.27 -6.77
C GLY A 72 -8.52 1.05 -7.00
N CYS A 73 -7.84 2.08 -7.51
CA CYS A 73 -8.47 3.33 -7.94
C CYS A 73 -9.54 3.08 -9.01
N LYS A 74 -9.27 2.23 -10.01
CA LYS A 74 -10.26 1.84 -11.04
C LYS A 74 -11.44 1.06 -10.45
N LYS A 75 -11.23 0.30 -9.38
CA LYS A 75 -12.29 -0.38 -8.62
C LYS A 75 -13.08 0.55 -7.69
N GLY A 76 -12.73 1.84 -7.65
CA GLY A 76 -13.34 2.82 -6.74
C GLY A 76 -12.86 2.69 -5.29
N GLN A 77 -11.78 1.94 -5.06
CA GLN A 77 -11.19 1.81 -3.73
C GLN A 77 -10.36 3.06 -3.39
N LYS A 78 -10.51 3.56 -2.16
CA LYS A 78 -9.64 4.60 -1.61
C LYS A 78 -8.40 3.95 -1.01
N ILE A 79 -7.21 4.38 -1.43
CA ILE A 79 -5.95 3.77 -1.01
C ILE A 79 -5.11 4.81 -0.29
N ASN A 80 -4.89 4.60 1.00
CA ASN A 80 -3.93 5.39 1.74
C ASN A 80 -2.64 4.59 1.90
N VAL A 81 -1.50 5.28 1.84
CA VAL A 81 -0.17 4.66 1.92
C VAL A 81 0.63 5.36 2.99
N CYS A 82 1.28 4.62 3.88
CA CYS A 82 2.16 5.19 4.88
C CYS A 82 3.47 4.42 5.03
N GLY A 83 4.45 5.06 5.68
CA GLY A 83 5.73 4.44 6.00
C GLY A 83 6.67 4.21 4.81
N LEU A 84 6.42 4.91 3.70
CA LEU A 84 7.33 4.92 2.55
C LEU A 84 8.58 5.75 2.81
N SER A 85 9.67 5.39 2.14
CA SER A 85 10.85 6.24 2.05
C SER A 85 10.56 7.52 1.24
N ASN A 86 11.26 8.61 1.56
CA ASN A 86 11.10 9.91 0.86
C ASN A 86 11.26 9.80 -0.66
N HIS A 87 12.10 8.88 -1.14
CA HIS A 87 12.29 8.65 -2.57
C HIS A 87 11.00 8.12 -3.22
N PHE A 88 10.34 7.16 -2.58
CA PHE A 88 9.15 6.54 -3.15
C PHE A 88 7.89 7.40 -2.99
N GLN A 89 7.78 8.18 -1.90
CA GLN A 89 6.71 9.19 -1.75
C GLN A 89 6.69 10.13 -2.97
N LYS A 90 7.85 10.66 -3.36
CA LYS A 90 7.98 11.52 -4.55
C LYS A 90 7.55 10.84 -5.86
N ILE A 91 7.78 9.54 -5.99
CA ILE A 91 7.37 8.78 -7.18
C ILE A 91 5.85 8.69 -7.23
N ILE A 92 5.18 8.37 -6.12
CA ILE A 92 3.71 8.30 -6.06
C ILE A 92 3.10 9.67 -6.36
N ASP A 93 3.64 10.74 -5.77
CA ASP A 93 3.21 12.12 -6.05
C ASP A 93 3.36 12.46 -7.54
N MET A 94 4.46 12.02 -8.18
CA MET A 94 4.73 12.29 -9.60
C MET A 94 3.77 11.56 -10.55
N VAL A 95 3.25 10.38 -10.17
CA VAL A 95 2.32 9.61 -11.01
C VAL A 95 0.92 10.26 -11.06
N GLY A 96 0.61 11.20 -10.17
CA GLY A 96 -0.59 12.05 -10.27
C GLY A 96 -1.91 11.34 -9.96
N LEU A 97 -1.88 10.23 -9.22
CA LEU A 97 -3.06 9.47 -8.78
C LEU A 97 -3.72 10.07 -7.53
N THR A 98 -3.65 11.39 -7.40
CA THR A 98 -3.97 12.15 -6.18
C THR A 98 -5.44 12.15 -5.78
N ASN A 99 -6.33 11.59 -6.62
CA ASN A 99 -7.77 11.56 -6.34
C ASN A 99 -8.22 10.28 -5.63
N CYS A 100 -7.35 9.28 -5.53
CA CYS A 100 -7.67 7.97 -4.95
C CYS A 100 -6.51 7.37 -4.14
N ILE A 101 -5.28 7.88 -4.33
CA ILE A 101 -4.11 7.49 -3.58
C ILE A 101 -3.60 8.68 -2.78
N PHE A 102 -3.48 8.51 -1.46
CA PHE A 102 -2.95 9.53 -0.56
C PHE A 102 -1.81 8.97 0.27
N VAL A 103 -0.73 9.74 0.40
CA VAL A 103 0.47 9.33 1.14
C VAL A 103 0.52 10.07 2.48
N PHE A 104 0.74 9.32 3.56
CA PHE A 104 0.77 9.83 4.93
C PHE A 104 2.07 9.46 5.65
N SER A 105 2.39 10.26 6.66
CA SER A 105 3.60 10.10 7.47
C SER A 105 3.51 8.98 8.53
N SER A 106 2.29 8.59 8.92
CA SER A 106 1.99 7.54 9.90
C SER A 106 0.72 6.76 9.55
N GLU A 107 0.63 5.54 10.10
CA GLU A 107 -0.58 4.71 10.03
C GLU A 107 -1.78 5.40 10.68
N GLU A 108 -1.59 6.08 11.81
CA GLU A 108 -2.67 6.79 12.52
C GLU A 108 -3.28 7.90 11.66
N ALA A 109 -2.45 8.69 10.98
CA ALA A 109 -2.93 9.75 10.08
C ALA A 109 -3.70 9.16 8.88
N ALA A 110 -3.16 8.08 8.30
CA ALA A 110 -3.78 7.40 7.17
C ALA A 110 -5.14 6.78 7.53
N LEU A 111 -5.23 6.13 8.69
CA LEU A 111 -6.48 5.54 9.20
C LEU A 111 -7.51 6.62 9.52
N THR A 112 -7.08 7.73 10.14
CA THR A 112 -7.98 8.84 10.47
C THR A 112 -8.63 9.41 9.20
N ASP A 113 -7.85 9.59 8.14
CA ASP A 113 -8.36 10.04 6.84
C ASP A 113 -9.37 9.04 6.23
N LEU A 114 -9.05 7.75 6.24
CA LEU A 114 -9.95 6.71 5.72
C LEU A 114 -11.25 6.61 6.52
N SER A 115 -11.20 6.75 7.83
CA SER A 115 -12.39 6.72 8.68
C SER A 115 -13.29 7.95 8.48
N ASN A 116 -12.71 9.13 8.28
CA ASN A 116 -13.45 10.38 8.13
C ASN A 116 -14.06 10.56 6.72
N ASN A 117 -13.42 10.03 5.67
CA ASN A 117 -13.87 10.13 4.29
C ASN A 117 -14.80 8.96 3.88
N SER A 118 -15.89 8.77 4.62
CA SER A 118 -16.94 7.79 4.30
C SER A 118 -17.91 8.31 3.24
#